data_AF-A0A075V3H3-F1
#
_entry.id   AF-A0A075V3H3-F1
#
_cell.length_a   1.000
_cell.length_b   1.000
_cell.length_c   1.000
_cell.angle_alpha   90.00
_cell.angle_beta   90.00
_cell.angle_gamma   90.00
#
_symmetry.space_group_name_H-M   'P 1'
#
loop_
_entity.id
_entity.type
_entity.pdbx_description
1 polymer ?
#
loop_
_entity_poly.entity_id
_entity_poly.type
_entity_poly.pdbx_seq_one_letter_code
_entity_poly.pdbx_strand_id
1 'polypeptide(L)'
;MTTALIYLVVMLLVAAVVFLLAAVVFGRGEELAPLPPGGSPTRLPAEDITAEDVHAVRYQMVLRGYKMSEVDWVMRRLGVEIEDLRAKVAELEAEREGAR
;
A
#
# COMPACT_ATOMS: atom_id res chain seq x y z
N MET A 1 0.47 50.75 -6.32
CA MET A 1 1.28 49.55 -5.97
C MET A 1 0.94 49.02 -4.57
N THR A 2 0.89 49.88 -3.55
CA THR A 2 0.50 49.53 -2.16
C THR A 2 -0.92 48.97 -2.05
N THR A 3 -1.90 49.53 -2.75
CA THR A 3 -3.28 49.03 -2.77
C THR A 3 -3.40 47.62 -3.33
N ALA A 4 -2.69 47.32 -4.43
CA ALA A 4 -2.64 45.97 -5.00
C ALA A 4 -2.04 44.95 -4.05
N LEU A 5 -0.99 45.33 -3.30
CA LEU A 5 -0.38 44.48 -2.27
C LEU A 5 -1.36 44.19 -1.13
N ILE A 6 -2.11 45.21 -0.67
CA ILE A 6 -3.13 45.05 0.38
C ILE A 6 -4.21 44.07 -0.07
N TYR A 7 -4.71 44.20 -1.30
CA TYR A 7 -5.71 43.26 -1.83
C TYR A 7 -5.18 41.82 -1.90
N LEU A 8 -3.93 41.63 -2.32
CA LEU A 8 -3.32 40.30 -2.38
C LEU A 8 -3.19 39.66 -0.99
N VAL A 9 -2.77 40.44 0.02
CA VAL A 9 -2.67 39.96 1.40
C VAL A 9 -4.03 39.58 1.97
N VAL A 10 -5.05 40.43 1.76
CA VAL A 10 -6.42 40.14 2.21
C VAL A 10 -6.96 38.90 1.51
N MET A 11 -6.73 38.74 0.20
CA MET A 11 -7.15 37.56 -0.55
C MET A 11 -6.51 36.28 -0.01
N LEU A 12 -5.20 36.30 0.27
CA LEU A 12 -4.51 35.16 0.87
C LEU A 12 -5.04 34.83 2.27
N LEU A 13 -5.34 35.85 3.08
CA LEU A 13 -5.89 35.66 4.41
C LEU A 13 -7.29 35.03 4.35
N VAL A 14 -8.16 35.52 3.46
CA VAL A 14 -9.48 34.93 3.23
C VAL A 14 -9.36 33.49 2.74
N ALA A 15 -8.48 33.23 1.77
CA ALA A 15 -8.24 31.88 1.27
C ALA A 15 -7.75 30.93 2.38
N ALA A 16 -6.83 31.38 3.24
CA ALA A 16 -6.33 30.61 4.37
C ALA A 16 -7.43 30.30 5.40
N VAL A 17 -8.29 31.28 5.71
CA VAL A 17 -9.43 31.08 6.64
C VAL A 17 -10.43 30.10 6.05
N VAL A 18 -10.82 30.27 4.78
CA VAL A 18 -11.75 29.35 4.10
C VAL A 18 -11.17 27.94 4.04
N PHE A 19 -9.87 27.82 3.72
CA PHE A 19 -9.18 26.54 3.71
C PHE A 19 -9.17 25.87 5.08
N LEU A 20 -8.85 26.61 6.14
CA LEU A 20 -8.88 26.10 7.52
C LEU A 20 -10.28 25.63 7.92
N LEU A 21 -11.30 26.43 7.63
CA LEU A 21 -12.69 26.07 7.91
C LEU A 21 -13.10 24.81 7.14
N ALA A 22 -12.77 24.72 5.85
CA ALA A 22 -13.04 23.54 5.04
C ALA A 22 -12.30 22.31 5.61
N ALA A 23 -11.02 22.43 5.95
CA ALA A 23 -10.23 21.33 6.51
C ALA A 23 -10.79 20.83 7.85
N VAL A 24 -11.34 21.72 8.68
CA VAL A 24 -11.97 21.34 9.96
C VAL A 24 -13.36 20.72 9.73
N VAL A 25 -14.18 21.31 8.87
CA VAL A 25 -15.57 20.87 8.62
C VAL A 25 -15.62 19.55 7.85
N PHE A 26 -14.79 19.40 6.82
CA PHE A 26 -14.72 18.18 6.02
C PHE A 26 -13.74 17.15 6.59
N GLY A 27 -12.95 17.51 7.60
CA GLY A 27 -11.92 16.65 8.19
C GLY A 27 -10.79 16.29 7.20
N ARG A 28 -9.86 15.43 7.62
CA ARG A 28 -9.04 14.67 6.68
C ARG A 28 -9.98 13.69 6.01
N GLY A 29 -10.37 13.95 4.76
CA GLY A 29 -11.33 13.15 3.99
C GLY A 29 -11.14 11.66 4.24
N GLU A 30 -12.20 11.03 4.76
CA GLU A 30 -12.25 9.64 5.21
C GLU A 30 -11.28 9.32 6.36
N GLU A 31 -11.68 9.62 7.60
CA GLU A 31 -11.10 8.96 8.77
C GLU A 31 -11.54 7.49 8.72
N LEU A 32 -10.83 6.69 7.90
CA LEU A 32 -10.98 5.25 7.85
C LEU A 32 -10.92 4.74 9.30
N ALA A 33 -11.90 3.90 9.66
CA ALA A 33 -11.99 3.35 11.00
C ALA A 33 -10.59 2.92 11.47
N PRO A 34 -10.13 3.37 12.66
CA PRO A 34 -8.80 3.07 13.15
C PRO A 34 -8.54 1.58 13.02
N LEU A 35 -7.44 1.22 12.34
CA LEU A 35 -7.05 -0.17 12.22
C LEU A 35 -6.99 -0.73 13.66
N PRO A 36 -7.67 -1.84 13.97
CA PRO A 36 -7.73 -2.35 15.34
C PRO A 36 -6.31 -2.47 15.91
N PRO A 37 -6.10 -2.18 17.21
CA PRO A 37 -4.77 -2.25 17.80
C PRO A 37 -4.14 -3.64 17.57
N GLY A 38 -3.01 -3.67 16.86
CA GLY A 38 -2.31 -4.91 16.48
C GLY A 38 -2.67 -5.47 15.10
N GLY A 39 -3.61 -4.87 14.38
CA GLY A 39 -3.90 -5.21 12.98
C GLY A 39 -2.79 -4.72 12.07
N SER A 40 -2.16 -5.63 11.32
CA SER A 40 -1.28 -5.24 10.22
C SER A 40 -2.10 -5.16 8.93
N PRO A 41 -1.86 -4.17 8.04
CA PRO A 41 -2.40 -4.18 6.69
C PRO A 41 -1.86 -5.35 5.84
N THR A 42 -0.84 -6.06 6.34
CA THR A 42 -0.26 -7.25 5.72
C THR A 42 -1.27 -8.39 5.72
N ARG A 43 -1.75 -8.77 4.55
CA ARG A 43 -2.54 -9.98 4.35
C ARG A 43 -1.97 -10.81 3.22
N LEU A 44 -2.03 -12.12 3.41
CA LEU A 44 -1.82 -13.13 2.39
C LEU A 44 -3.02 -14.08 2.40
N PRO A 45 -3.35 -14.72 1.27
CA PRO A 45 -4.21 -15.90 1.26
C PRO A 45 -3.69 -16.99 2.21
N ALA A 46 -4.60 -17.75 2.81
CA ALA A 46 -4.23 -18.85 3.71
C ALA A 46 -3.59 -20.02 2.95
N GLU A 47 -4.02 -20.23 1.71
CA GLU A 47 -3.59 -21.27 0.81
C GLU A 47 -3.46 -20.67 -0.59
N ASP A 48 -2.87 -21.42 -1.52
CA ASP A 48 -2.77 -21.01 -2.93
C ASP A 48 -2.08 -19.67 -3.22
N ILE A 49 -1.08 -19.33 -2.41
CA ILE A 49 -0.27 -18.12 -2.57
C ILE A 49 0.40 -18.08 -3.96
N THR A 50 0.09 -17.04 -4.74
CA THR A 50 0.68 -16.76 -6.04
C THR A 50 1.75 -15.66 -5.96
N ALA A 51 2.52 -15.48 -7.04
CA ALA A 51 3.46 -14.37 -7.16
C ALA A 51 2.77 -12.99 -7.03
N GLU A 52 1.56 -12.86 -7.58
CA GLU A 52 0.76 -11.64 -7.54
C GLU A 52 0.32 -11.31 -6.10
N ASP A 53 -0.06 -12.33 -5.32
CA ASP A 53 -0.46 -12.15 -3.92
C ASP A 53 0.70 -11.60 -3.08
N VAL A 54 1.91 -12.12 -3.29
CA VAL A 54 3.13 -11.65 -2.60
C VAL A 54 3.48 -10.22 -3.02
N HIS A 55 3.25 -9.86 -4.29
CA HIS A 55 3.46 -8.51 -4.80
C HIS A 55 2.43 -7.49 -4.28
N ALA A 56 1.21 -7.93 -3.98
CA ALA A 56 0.14 -7.08 -3.46
C ALA A 56 0.30 -6.73 -1.97
N VAL A 57 1.18 -7.44 -1.24
CA VAL A 57 1.36 -7.28 0.21
C VAL A 57 1.80 -5.87 0.57
N ARG A 58 1.13 -5.30 1.58
CA ARG A 58 1.51 -4.02 2.19
C ARG A 58 2.07 -4.23 3.58
N TYR A 59 3.21 -3.63 3.84
CA TYR A 59 3.90 -3.69 5.13
C TYR A 59 3.68 -2.39 5.90
N GLN A 60 3.50 -2.50 7.22
CA GLN A 60 3.41 -1.33 8.09
C GLN A 60 4.80 -0.69 8.27
N MET A 61 4.84 0.65 8.26
CA MET A 61 6.05 1.39 8.61
C MET A 61 6.22 1.51 10.12
N VAL A 62 7.45 1.28 10.59
CA VAL A 62 7.83 1.38 12.01
C VAL A 62 9.13 2.16 12.14
N LEU A 63 9.38 2.76 13.32
CA LEU A 63 10.56 3.60 13.59
C LEU A 63 11.88 2.88 13.29
N ARG A 64 11.93 1.57 13.50
CA ARG A 64 13.04 0.70 13.15
C ARG A 64 12.52 -0.50 12.38
N GLY A 65 12.78 -0.52 11.08
CA GLY A 65 12.37 -1.60 10.17
C GLY A 65 13.48 -1.93 9.16
N TYR A 66 13.20 -2.93 8.32
CA TYR A 66 14.06 -3.24 7.18
C TYR A 66 13.97 -2.18 6.09
N LYS A 67 15.00 -2.06 5.27
CA LYS A 67 15.01 -1.12 4.16
C LYS A 67 14.00 -1.59 3.10
N MET A 68 13.09 -0.69 2.72
CA MET A 68 12.02 -1.01 1.77
C MET A 68 12.54 -1.61 0.46
N SER A 69 13.62 -1.06 -0.10
CA SER A 69 14.22 -1.58 -1.34
C SER A 69 14.75 -3.02 -1.23
N GLU A 70 15.25 -3.40 -0.05
CA GLU A 70 15.76 -4.77 0.19
C GLU A 70 14.61 -5.75 0.34
N VAL A 71 13.58 -5.36 1.10
CA VAL A 71 12.34 -6.16 1.24
C VAL A 71 11.69 -6.35 -0.13
N ASP A 72 11.54 -5.28 -0.93
CA ASP A 72 10.94 -5.35 -2.26
C ASP A 72 11.75 -6.24 -3.21
N TRP A 73 13.08 -6.23 -3.07
CA TRP A 73 13.94 -7.12 -3.85
C TRP A 73 13.75 -8.58 -3.45
N VAL A 74 13.74 -8.90 -2.15
CA VAL A 74 13.52 -10.26 -1.64
C VAL A 74 12.14 -10.77 -2.06
N MET A 75 11.09 -9.96 -1.89
CA MET A 75 9.72 -10.37 -2.21
C MET A 75 9.53 -10.63 -3.70
N ARG A 76 10.14 -9.79 -4.57
CA ARG A 76 10.15 -10.05 -6.02
C ARG A 76 10.86 -11.35 -6.36
N ARG A 77 12.00 -11.65 -5.74
CA ARG A 77 12.73 -12.89 -5.97
C ARG A 77 11.94 -14.11 -5.51
N LEU A 78 11.27 -14.02 -4.36
CA LEU A 78 10.42 -15.09 -3.83
C LEU A 78 9.17 -15.31 -4.69
N GLY A 79 8.55 -14.25 -5.21
CA GLY A 79 7.41 -14.36 -6.13
C GLY A 79 7.75 -15.19 -7.37
N VAL A 80 8.91 -14.93 -7.98
CA VAL A 80 9.41 -15.72 -9.13
C VAL A 80 9.62 -17.19 -8.76
N GLU A 81 10.24 -17.45 -7.60
CA GLU A 81 10.48 -18.84 -7.16
C GLU A 81 9.18 -19.61 -6.89
N ILE A 82 8.17 -18.94 -6.33
CA ILE A 82 6.84 -19.55 -6.10
C ILE A 82 6.19 -19.95 -7.43
N GLU A 83 6.27 -19.08 -8.44
CA GLU A 83 5.72 -19.36 -9.77
C GLU A 83 6.43 -20.57 -10.41
N ASP A 84 7.76 -20.60 -10.37
CA ASP A 84 8.58 -21.70 -10.89
C ASP A 84 8.26 -23.03 -10.18
N LEU A 85 8.08 -23.01 -8.86
CA LEU A 85 7.71 -24.20 -8.09
C LEU A 85 6.30 -24.67 -8.41
N ARG A 86 5.33 -23.77 -8.57
CA ARG A 86 3.96 -24.12 -8.96
C ARG A 86 3.90 -24.74 -10.35
N ALA A 87 4.64 -24.18 -11.31
CA ALA A 87 4.73 -24.73 -12.66
C ALA A 87 5.27 -26.16 -12.65
N LYS A 88 6.33 -26.42 -11.88
CA LYS A 88 6.91 -27.78 -11.72
C LYS A 88 5.94 -28.74 -11.05
N VAL A 89 5.21 -28.30 -10.03
CA VAL A 89 4.19 -29.15 -9.38
C VAL A 89 3.10 -29.53 -10.37
N ALA A 90 2.60 -28.58 -11.16
CA ALA A 90 1.58 -28.84 -12.18
C ALA A 90 2.07 -29.82 -13.26
N GLU A 91 3.33 -29.71 -13.69
CA GLU A 91 3.96 -30.65 -14.63
C GLU A 91 4.00 -32.08 -14.05
N LEU A 92 4.49 -32.23 -12.81
CA LEU A 92 4.60 -33.53 -12.14
C LEU A 92 3.23 -34.16 -11.86
N GLU A 93 2.22 -33.35 -11.54
CA GLU A 93 0.84 -33.83 -11.35
C GLU A 93 0.25 -34.35 -12.67
N ALA A 94 0.47 -33.64 -13.78
CA ALA A 94 0.01 -34.06 -15.10
C ALA A 94 0.69 -35.37 -15.56
N GLU A 95 2.00 -35.53 -15.32
CA GLU A 95 2.71 -36.78 -15.61
C GLU A 95 2.14 -37.96 -14.81
N ARG A 96 1.82 -37.73 -13.53
CA ARG A 96 1.24 -38.76 -12.65
C ARG A 96 -0.17 -39.15 -13.08
N GLU A 97 -0.98 -38.19 -13.53
CA GLU A 97 -2.33 -38.47 -14.05
C GLU A 97 -2.28 -39.21 -15.38
N GLY A 98 -1.36 -38.85 -16.29
CA GLY A 98 -1.16 -39.56 -17.55
C GLY A 98 -0.58 -40.97 -17.40
N ALA A 99 0.10 -41.25 -16.29
CA ALA A 99 0.62 -42.58 -15.96
C ALA A 99 -0.40 -43.51 -15.27
N ARG A 100 -1.60 -43.01 -14.93
CA ARG A 100 -2.71 -43.78 -14.34
C ARG A 100 -3.69 -44.24 -15.39
#